data_AF-A0A0G1JAH9-F1
#
_entry.id   AF-A0A0G1JAH9-F1
#
_cell.length_a   1.000
_cell.length_b   1.000
_cell.length_c   1.000
_cell.angle_alpha   90.00
_cell.angle_beta   90.00
_cell.angle_gamma   90.00
#
_symmetry.space_group_name_H-M   'P 1'
#
loop_
_entity.id
_entity.type
_entity.pdbx_description
1 polymer ?
#
loop_
_entity_poly.entity_id
_entity_poly.type
_entity_poly.pdbx_seq_one_letter_code
_entity_poly.pdbx_strand_id
1 'polypeptide(L)'
;MKVVFHQNFKKQYRKLRKNQQQKFDDQLSIFLENPFDPLLNNHPLQGKYEGFRSINVGGDLRAIYEMAEKDIAYFIAIDTHSKLYST
;
A
#
# COMPACT_ATOMS: atom_id res chain seq x y z
N MET A 1 -7.21 6.96 11.47
CA MET A 1 -6.03 6.94 10.57
C MET A 1 -6.11 8.07 9.55
N LYS A 2 -5.01 8.78 9.29
CA LYS A 2 -4.85 9.73 8.18
C LYS A 2 -3.90 9.12 7.15
N VAL A 3 -4.16 9.36 5.87
CA VAL A 3 -3.36 8.81 4.77
C VAL A 3 -2.80 9.92 3.91
N VAL A 4 -1.50 9.85 3.63
CA VAL A 4 -0.78 10.75 2.73
C VAL A 4 -0.17 9.93 1.61
N PHE A 5 -0.30 10.42 0.38
CA PHE A 5 0.23 9.74 -0.80
C PHE A 5 1.44 10.48 -1.37
N HIS A 6 2.57 9.77 -1.45
CA HIS A 6 3.76 10.26 -2.12
C HIS A 6 3.48 10.50 -3.61
N GLN A 7 4.22 11.43 -4.24
CA GLN A 7 4.00 11.75 -5.65
C GLN A 7 4.21 10.51 -6.56
N ASN A 8 5.16 9.65 -6.21
CA ASN A 8 5.41 8.39 -6.91
C ASN A 8 4.20 7.44 -6.83
N PHE A 9 3.61 7.29 -5.65
CA PHE A 9 2.39 6.51 -5.45
C PHE A 9 1.27 7.01 -6.37
N LYS A 10 1.00 8.32 -6.36
CA LYS A 10 -0.05 8.92 -7.20
C LYS A 10 0.18 8.65 -8.70
N LYS A 11 1.44 8.70 -9.15
CA LYS A 11 1.81 8.37 -10.54
C LYS A 11 1.57 6.90 -10.86
N GLN A 12 1.91 5.97 -9.95
CA GLN A 12 1.70 4.54 -10.13
C GLN A 12 0.22 4.18 -10.11
N TYR A 13 -0.53 4.70 -9.14
CA TYR A 13 -1.98 4.51 -9.04
C TYR A 13 -2.71 4.93 -10.32
N ARG A 14 -2.36 6.09 -10.90
CA ARG A 14 -2.95 6.56 -12.18
C ARG A 14 -2.68 5.62 -13.37
N LYS A 15 -1.61 4.80 -13.33
CA LYS A 15 -1.28 3.82 -14.37
C LYS A 15 -2.02 2.49 -14.20
N LEU A 16 -2.63 2.24 -13.03
CA LEU A 16 -3.38 1.03 -12.78
C LEU A 16 -4.64 0.98 -13.66
N ARG A 17 -5.09 -0.23 -13.97
CA ARG A 17 -6.40 -0.45 -14.61
C ARG A 17 -7.51 0.00 -13.67
N LYS A 18 -8.69 0.35 -14.23
CA LYS A 18 -9.83 0.83 -13.42
C LYS A 18 -10.26 -0.14 -12.32
N ASN A 19 -10.26 -1.44 -12.60
CA ASN A 19 -10.57 -2.46 -11.59
C ASN A 19 -9.51 -2.57 -10.49
N GLN A 20 -8.24 -2.27 -10.78
CA GLN A 20 -7.17 -2.25 -9.79
C GLN A 20 -7.22 -0.98 -8.92
N GLN A 21 -7.58 0.16 -9.51
CA GLN A 21 -7.86 1.41 -8.77
C GLN A 21 -9.00 1.17 -7.78
N GLN A 22 -10.12 0.60 -8.23
CA GLN A 22 -11.25 0.29 -7.36
C GLN A 22 -10.85 -0.64 -6.21
N LYS A 23 -10.11 -1.72 -6.49
CA LYS A 23 -9.62 -2.62 -5.44
C LYS A 23 -8.74 -1.90 -4.41
N PHE A 24 -7.89 -0.96 -4.85
CA PHE A 24 -7.12 -0.15 -3.91
C PHE A 24 -8.03 0.70 -3.04
N ASP A 25 -9.02 1.37 -3.63
CA ASP A 25 -9.94 2.23 -2.89
C ASP A 25 -10.76 1.41 -1.88
N ASP A 26 -11.17 0.19 -2.23
CA ASP A 26 -11.86 -0.75 -1.34
C ASP A 26 -10.97 -1.23 -0.19
N GLN A 27 -9.69 -1.53 -0.45
CA GLN A 27 -8.76 -1.90 0.63
C GLN A 27 -8.35 -0.69 1.47
N LEU A 28 -8.33 0.51 0.89
CA LEU A 28 -8.05 1.75 1.61
C LEU A 28 -9.15 2.07 2.62
N SER A 29 -10.42 1.80 2.31
CA SER A 29 -11.51 2.00 3.28
C SER A 29 -11.34 1.08 4.50
N ILE A 30 -11.04 -0.20 4.29
CA ILE A 30 -10.73 -1.17 5.36
C ILE A 30 -9.51 -0.69 6.17
N PHE A 31 -8.46 -0.25 5.48
CA PHE A 31 -7.24 0.27 6.12
C PHE A 31 -7.50 1.48 7.02
N LEU A 32 -8.40 2.38 6.62
CA LEU A 32 -8.74 3.57 7.40
C LEU A 32 -9.46 3.23 8.70
N GLU A 33 -10.21 2.13 8.74
CA GLU A 33 -10.88 1.60 9.92
C GLU A 33 -9.91 0.79 10.80
N ASN A 34 -9.22 -0.18 10.19
CA ASN A 34 -8.24 -1.04 10.87
C ASN A 34 -7.08 -1.40 9.92
N PRO A 35 -5.91 -0.74 10.06
CA PRO A 35 -4.73 -1.03 9.24
C PRO A 35 -4.24 -2.48 9.32
N PHE A 36 -4.53 -3.17 10.43
CA PHE A 36 -4.11 -4.55 10.68
C PHE A 36 -5.23 -5.55 10.46
N ASP A 37 -6.26 -5.18 9.73
CA ASP A 37 -7.29 -6.12 9.32
C ASP A 37 -6.68 -7.31 8.57
N PRO A 38 -7.03 -8.57 8.91
CA PRO A 38 -6.50 -9.75 8.23
C PRO A 38 -6.68 -9.76 6.71
N LEU A 39 -7.71 -9.10 6.18
CA LEU A 39 -7.95 -8.98 4.73
C LEU A 39 -6.81 -8.22 4.01
N LEU A 40 -6.18 -7.28 4.70
CA LEU A 40 -5.07 -6.49 4.18
C LEU A 40 -3.76 -7.26 4.16
N ASN A 41 -3.65 -8.36 4.91
CA ASN A 41 -2.40 -9.11 5.09
C ASN A 41 -1.21 -8.18 5.38
N ASN A 42 -1.41 -7.23 6.29
CA ASN A 42 -0.42 -6.20 6.61
C ASN A 42 0.81 -6.79 7.32
N HIS A 43 1.99 -6.69 6.71
CA HIS A 43 3.24 -7.20 7.28
C HIS A 43 4.39 -6.20 7.09
N PRO A 44 5.37 -6.18 8.02
CA PRO A 44 6.56 -5.36 7.87
C PRO A 44 7.44 -5.90 6.74
N LEU A 45 8.14 -4.99 6.07
CA LEU A 45 9.14 -5.30 5.05
C LEU A 45 10.55 -5.30 5.63
N GLN A 46 11.46 -5.94 4.91
CA GLN A 46 12.87 -6.07 5.27
C GLN A 46 13.76 -5.55 4.13
N GLY A 47 15.06 -5.40 4.39
CA GLY A 47 16.04 -4.96 3.39
C GLY A 47 15.85 -3.51 2.97
N LYS A 48 15.81 -3.21 1.67
CA LYS A 48 15.67 -1.83 1.14
C LYS A 48 14.41 -1.09 1.64
N TYR A 49 13.43 -1.83 2.15
CA TYR A 49 12.17 -1.31 2.69
C TYR A 49 12.04 -1.60 4.19
N GLU A 50 13.14 -1.79 4.92
CA GLU A 50 13.10 -1.84 6.37
C GLU A 50 12.42 -0.58 6.94
N GLY A 51 11.51 -0.78 7.91
CA GLY A 51 10.64 0.28 8.45
C GLY A 51 9.33 0.51 7.68
N PHE A 52 9.22 0.01 6.45
CA PHE A 52 7.98 0.04 5.68
C PHE A 52 7.12 -1.21 5.92
N ARG A 53 5.87 -1.13 5.47
CA ARG A 53 4.88 -2.19 5.54
C ARG A 53 4.20 -2.37 4.19
N SER A 54 3.72 -3.57 3.92
CA SER A 54 3.01 -3.93 2.70
C SER A 54 1.62 -4.43 3.02
N ILE A 55 0.62 -4.00 2.24
CA ILE A 55 -0.73 -4.54 2.24
C ILE A 55 -1.08 -5.14 0.88
N ASN A 56 -1.91 -6.17 0.92
CA ASN A 56 -2.56 -6.73 -0.24
C ASN A 56 -3.64 -5.77 -0.75
N VAL A 57 -3.59 -5.45 -2.04
CA VAL A 57 -4.66 -4.71 -2.72
C VAL A 57 -5.59 -5.66 -3.46
N GLY A 58 -5.02 -6.69 -4.08
CA GLY A 58 -5.77 -7.76 -4.72
C GLY A 58 -4.98 -8.43 -5.84
N GLY A 59 -5.10 -9.76 -5.95
CA GLY A 59 -4.22 -10.55 -6.81
C GLY A 59 -2.75 -10.30 -6.43
N ASP A 60 -1.92 -9.96 -7.41
CA ASP A 60 -0.50 -9.68 -7.20
C ASP A 60 -0.20 -8.22 -6.82
N LEU A 61 -1.21 -7.34 -6.73
CA LEU A 61 -1.01 -5.91 -6.45
C LEU A 61 -0.78 -5.67 -4.96
N ARG A 62 0.24 -4.87 -4.63
CA ARG A 62 0.60 -4.47 -3.25
C ARG A 62 0.72 -2.96 -3.15
N ALA A 63 0.42 -2.43 -1.97
CA ALA A 63 0.69 -1.05 -1.62
C ALA A 63 1.67 -1.00 -0.45
N ILE A 64 2.70 -0.16 -0.56
CA ILE A 64 3.75 0.02 0.45
C ILE A 64 3.56 1.36 1.13
N TYR A 65 3.63 1.36 2.45
CA TYR A 65 3.55 2.57 3.26
C TYR A 65 4.48 2.49 4.47
N GLU A 66 4.77 3.64 5.07
CA GLU A 66 5.38 3.76 6.39
C GLU A 66 4.44 4.46 7.36
N MET A 67 4.59 4.16 8.65
CA MET A 67 3.92 4.89 9.73
C MET A 67 4.87 5.98 10.24
N ALA A 68 4.55 7.26 10.01
CA ALA A 68 5.43 8.36 10.46
C ALA A 68 5.07 8.86 11.87
N GLU A 69 3.80 8.78 12.25
CA GLU A 69 3.26 9.13 13.57
C GLU A 69 2.22 8.09 13.98
N LYS A 70 1.64 8.19 15.19
CA LYS A 70 0.64 7.23 15.69
C LYS A 70 -0.50 6.96 14.70
N ASP A 71 -0.91 7.97 13.93
CA ASP A 71 -2.10 7.90 13.08
C ASP A 71 -1.88 8.42 11.65
N ILE A 72 -0.65 8.49 11.15
CA ILE A 72 -0.39 8.92 9.76
C ILE A 72 0.38 7.85 8.99
N ALA A 73 -0.28 7.30 7.97
CA ALA A 73 0.29 6.37 7.01
C ALA A 73 0.70 7.10 5.72
N TYR A 74 1.98 7.00 5.37
CA TYR A 74 2.56 7.56 4.15
C TYR A 74 2.72 6.48 3.10
N PHE A 75 1.82 6.44 2.12
CA PHE A 75 1.88 5.49 1.02
C PHE A 75 2.88 5.94 -0.04
N ILE A 76 3.89 5.10 -0.30
CA ILE A 76 5.06 5.45 -1.13
C ILE A 76 5.06 4.79 -2.51
N ALA A 77 4.48 3.59 -2.63
CA ALA A 77 4.42 2.81 -3.87
C ALA A 77 3.18 1.89 -3.94
N ILE A 78 2.73 1.60 -5.15
CA ILE A 78 1.70 0.61 -5.47
C ILE A 78 2.01 -0.04 -6.83
N ASP A 79 2.33 -1.33 -6.82
CA ASP A 79 2.59 -2.10 -8.04
C ASP A 79 2.49 -3.60 -7.74
N THR A 80 2.72 -4.44 -8.75
CA THR A 80 2.77 -5.89 -8.60
C THR A 80 3.93 -6.32 -7.70
N HIS A 81 3.77 -7.44 -6.98
CA HIS A 81 4.80 -7.99 -6.11
C HIS A 81 6.14 -8.13 -6.85
N SER A 82 6.09 -8.67 -8.08
CA SER A 82 7.27 -8.79 -8.93
C SER A 82 7.99 -7.45 -9.12
N LYS A 83 7.29 -6.36 -9.46
CA LYS A 83 7.94 -5.07 -9.73
C LYS A 83 8.45 -4.36 -8.48
N LEU A 84 7.83 -4.57 -7.32
CA LEU A 84 8.27 -3.96 -6.07
C LEU A 84 9.51 -4.65 -5.50
N TYR A 85 9.61 -5.97 -5.66
CA TYR A 85 10.62 -6.81 -5.02
C TYR A 85 11.61 -7.48 -5.99
N SER A 86 11.53 -7.24 -7.31
CA SER A 86 12.60 -7.66 -8.22
C SER A 86 13.87 -6.90 -7.88
N THR A 87 14.84 -7.64 -7.34
CA THR A 87 16.26 -7.31 -7.23
C THR A 87 16.91 -7.28 -8.61
#